data_AF-A0A124JW87-F1
#
_entry.id   AF-A0A124JW87-F1
#
_cell.length_a   1.000
_cell.length_b   1.000
_cell.length_c   1.000
_cell.angle_alpha   90.00
_cell.angle_beta   90.00
_cell.angle_gamma   90.00
#
_symmetry.space_group_name_H-M   'P 1'
#
loop_
_entity.id
_entity.type
_entity.pdbx_description
1 polymer ?
#
loop_
_entity_poly.entity_id
_entity_poly.type
_entity_poly.pdbx_seq_one_letter_code
_entity_poly.pdbx_strand_id
1 'polypeptide(L)'
;MLTLALLLSATQADPPPPPPPAPVPCADAGGLLPGSGLCRAEALARLPRGPWAPLEGCDVAAQEVQLTGGRWLLYAAQRCGEKAARLAVTPQQGGALVLRYAEAARNTELVGRKALAIAIGRPAAEHLAVYTLASAGLPQPQARRCALRTPPSAGYPRDAFVYDLAADESRRSAALDLPCGPYGRSAWPGSYWRLFSGIGVFYLSAGDRPEFDPASLTVYTPQT
;
A
#
# COMPACT_ATOMS: atom_id res chain seq x y z
N MET A 1 46.62 -80.13 -21.38
CA MET A 1 45.78 -79.50 -20.33
C MET A 1 45.81 -78.01 -20.56
N LEU A 2 44.74 -77.44 -21.12
CA LEU A 2 44.64 -76.01 -21.47
C LEU A 2 43.47 -75.44 -20.65
N THR A 3 43.77 -74.53 -19.72
CA THR A 3 42.78 -73.91 -18.83
C THR A 3 42.32 -72.59 -19.46
N LEU A 4 41.05 -72.54 -19.85
CA LEU A 4 40.41 -71.37 -20.45
C LEU A 4 39.89 -70.45 -19.34
N ALA A 5 40.43 -69.25 -19.21
CA ALA A 5 39.95 -68.22 -18.28
C ALA A 5 38.90 -67.35 -18.98
N LEU A 6 37.65 -67.41 -18.53
CA LEU A 6 36.60 -66.46 -18.92
C LEU A 6 36.74 -65.18 -18.09
N LEU A 7 37.03 -64.06 -18.74
CA LEU A 7 36.91 -62.71 -18.20
C LEU A 7 35.47 -62.23 -18.42
N LEU A 8 34.67 -62.13 -17.36
CA LEU A 8 33.40 -61.40 -17.38
C LEU A 8 33.69 -59.90 -17.23
N SER A 9 33.55 -59.14 -18.30
CA SER A 9 33.50 -57.68 -18.25
C SER A 9 32.11 -57.24 -17.77
N ALA A 10 32.01 -56.81 -16.52
CA ALA A 10 30.84 -56.11 -16.02
C ALA A 10 30.85 -54.67 -16.56
N THR A 11 29.94 -54.34 -17.46
CA THR A 11 29.64 -52.97 -17.86
C THR A 11 28.96 -52.26 -16.69
N GLN A 12 29.74 -51.49 -15.91
CA GLN A 12 29.19 -50.53 -14.95
C GLN A 12 28.42 -49.47 -15.74
N ALA A 13 27.09 -49.49 -15.62
CA ALA A 13 26.24 -48.43 -16.10
C ALA A 13 26.46 -47.20 -15.19
N ASP A 14 26.83 -46.07 -15.78
CA ASP A 14 26.92 -44.80 -15.05
C ASP A 14 25.57 -44.47 -14.39
N PRO A 15 25.58 -43.99 -13.14
CA PRO A 15 24.35 -43.55 -12.48
C PRO A 15 23.72 -42.39 -13.26
N PRO A 16 22.39 -42.34 -13.37
CA PRO A 16 21.71 -41.27 -14.08
C PRO A 16 22.03 -39.91 -13.43
N PRO A 17 22.19 -38.84 -14.24
CA PRO A 17 22.45 -37.51 -13.70
C PRO A 17 21.33 -37.08 -12.76
N PRO A 18 21.65 -36.31 -11.70
CA PRO A 18 20.66 -35.83 -10.76
C PRO A 18 19.60 -34.99 -11.49
N PRO A 19 18.33 -35.07 -11.07
CA PRO A 19 17.27 -34.27 -11.68
C PRO A 19 17.60 -32.77 -11.55
N PRO A 20 17.22 -31.96 -12.55
CA PRO A 20 17.45 -30.52 -12.47
C PRO A 20 16.75 -29.94 -11.23
N PRO A 21 17.35 -28.93 -10.57
CA PRO A 21 16.73 -28.28 -9.42
C PRO A 21 15.35 -27.75 -9.82
N ALA A 22 14.37 -27.93 -8.93
CA ALA A 22 13.04 -27.40 -9.13
C ALA A 22 13.13 -25.88 -9.36
N PRO A 23 12.38 -25.33 -10.33
CA PRO A 23 12.41 -23.90 -10.61
C PRO A 23 12.03 -23.13 -9.34
N VAL A 24 12.89 -22.20 -8.92
CA VAL A 24 12.61 -21.34 -7.77
C VAL A 24 11.49 -20.39 -8.17
N PRO A 25 10.34 -20.40 -7.47
CA PRO A 25 9.24 -19.50 -7.79
C PRO A 25 9.73 -18.05 -7.77
N CYS A 26 9.38 -17.30 -8.82
CA CYS A 26 9.65 -15.87 -8.92
C CYS A 26 11.14 -15.44 -8.93
N ALA A 27 12.08 -16.34 -9.26
CA ALA A 27 13.52 -16.04 -9.29
C ALA A 27 13.84 -14.79 -10.13
N ASP A 28 13.28 -14.69 -11.34
CA ASP A 28 13.49 -13.55 -12.25
C ASP A 28 12.59 -12.34 -11.92
N ALA A 29 11.66 -12.50 -10.98
CA ALA A 29 10.62 -11.53 -10.66
C ALA A 29 10.92 -10.75 -9.35
N GLY A 30 12.14 -10.81 -8.83
CA GLY A 30 12.54 -10.19 -7.56
C GLY A 30 12.08 -10.97 -6.33
N GLY A 31 11.72 -12.25 -6.50
CA GLY A 31 11.24 -13.12 -5.43
C GLY A 31 9.78 -12.92 -5.05
N LEU A 32 9.38 -13.62 -4.00
CA LEU A 32 8.03 -13.59 -3.44
C LEU A 32 7.86 -12.41 -2.46
N LEU A 33 6.65 -11.88 -2.42
CA LEU A 33 6.15 -11.10 -1.30
C LEU A 33 5.86 -12.06 -0.12
N PRO A 34 6.45 -11.84 1.07
CA PRO A 34 6.47 -12.83 2.15
C PRO A 34 5.10 -13.14 2.77
N GLY A 35 4.17 -12.21 2.69
CA GLY A 35 2.84 -12.27 3.27
C GLY A 35 1.76 -12.69 2.28
N SER A 36 1.67 -12.02 1.13
CA SER A 36 0.69 -12.36 0.09
C SER A 36 1.07 -13.58 -0.75
N GLY A 37 2.35 -13.96 -0.77
CA GLY A 37 2.85 -15.05 -1.60
C GLY A 37 2.88 -14.74 -3.10
N LEU A 38 2.69 -13.48 -3.51
CA LEU A 38 2.74 -13.07 -4.91
C LEU A 38 4.19 -12.88 -5.38
N CYS A 39 4.48 -13.19 -6.65
CA CYS A 39 5.72 -12.72 -7.27
C CYS A 39 5.73 -11.17 -7.29
N ARG A 40 6.84 -10.52 -6.92
CA ARG A 40 6.88 -9.04 -6.88
C ARG A 40 6.56 -8.40 -8.24
N ALA A 41 7.05 -8.96 -9.35
CA ALA A 41 6.74 -8.44 -10.68
C ALA A 41 5.23 -8.53 -11.00
N GLU A 42 4.59 -9.64 -10.62
CA GLU A 42 3.15 -9.84 -10.81
C GLU A 42 2.35 -8.88 -9.93
N ALA A 43 2.72 -8.73 -8.66
CA ALA A 43 2.10 -7.76 -7.76
C ALA A 43 2.23 -6.35 -8.34
N LEU A 44 3.41 -5.97 -8.84
CA LEU A 44 3.69 -4.65 -9.41
C LEU A 44 2.86 -4.36 -10.68
N ALA A 45 2.65 -5.37 -11.53
CA ALA A 45 1.86 -5.25 -12.75
C ALA A 45 0.36 -5.03 -12.47
N ARG A 46 -0.13 -5.44 -11.30
CA ARG A 46 -1.53 -5.24 -10.87
C ARG A 46 -1.81 -3.86 -10.29
N LEU A 47 -0.77 -3.08 -9.96
CA LEU A 47 -0.94 -1.81 -9.27
C LEU A 47 -1.28 -0.67 -10.24
N PRO A 48 -2.26 0.18 -9.91
CA PRO A 48 -2.45 1.43 -10.63
C PRO A 48 -1.20 2.31 -10.50
N ARG A 49 -0.99 3.16 -11.50
CA ARG A 49 0.16 4.08 -11.54
C ARG A 49 -0.30 5.52 -11.46
N GLY A 50 0.27 6.25 -10.51
CA GLY A 50 0.12 7.69 -10.39
C GLY A 50 1.20 8.46 -11.18
N PRO A 51 1.24 9.79 -11.04
CA PRO A 51 2.32 10.63 -11.56
C PRO A 51 3.62 10.51 -10.75
N TRP A 52 3.65 9.66 -9.72
CA TRP A 52 4.83 9.42 -8.91
C TRP A 52 5.89 8.63 -9.70
N ALA A 53 7.15 8.98 -9.51
CA ALA A 53 8.29 8.28 -10.08
C ALA A 53 9.39 8.13 -9.02
N PRO A 54 10.16 7.03 -9.03
CA PRO A 54 11.33 6.91 -8.17
C PRO A 54 12.37 7.96 -8.56
N LEU A 55 13.22 8.35 -7.61
CA LEU A 55 14.35 9.21 -7.87
C LEU A 55 15.37 8.51 -8.79
N GLU A 56 16.21 9.31 -9.45
CA GLU A 56 17.31 8.80 -10.27
C GLU A 56 18.21 7.84 -9.48
N GLY A 57 18.60 6.73 -10.12
CA GLY A 57 19.39 5.65 -9.50
C GLY A 57 18.58 4.66 -8.66
N CYS A 58 17.25 4.80 -8.64
CA CYS A 58 16.34 3.88 -7.97
C CYS A 58 15.34 3.28 -8.98
N ASP A 59 14.82 2.10 -8.67
CA ASP A 59 13.73 1.48 -9.42
C ASP A 59 12.47 1.37 -8.56
N VAL A 60 11.43 0.77 -9.16
CA VAL A 60 10.17 0.50 -8.48
C VAL A 60 10.03 -0.98 -8.22
N ALA A 61 9.77 -1.34 -6.96
CA ALA A 61 9.44 -2.68 -6.55
C ALA A 61 8.06 -2.71 -5.87
N ALA A 62 7.30 -3.79 -6.07
CA ALA A 62 6.11 -4.02 -5.26
C ALA A 62 6.50 -4.35 -3.82
N GLN A 63 5.75 -3.80 -2.89
CA GLN A 63 5.80 -4.10 -1.46
C GLN A 63 4.39 -4.35 -0.95
N GLU A 64 4.31 -4.84 0.28
CA GLU A 64 3.06 -5.11 0.95
C GLU A 64 3.13 -4.74 2.43
N VAL A 65 1.97 -4.47 3.00
CA VAL A 65 1.80 -4.37 4.45
C VAL A 65 0.54 -5.12 4.86
N GLN A 66 0.63 -5.85 5.98
CA GLN A 66 -0.49 -6.64 6.47
C GLN A 66 -1.62 -5.72 6.95
N LEU A 67 -2.84 -6.03 6.50
CA LEU A 67 -4.08 -5.49 7.06
C LEU A 67 -4.76 -6.58 7.92
N THR A 68 -5.87 -6.22 8.56
CA THR A 68 -6.66 -7.18 9.32
C THR A 68 -7.40 -8.18 8.42
N GLY A 69 -7.63 -9.39 8.96
CA GLY A 69 -8.44 -10.42 8.30
C GLY A 69 -7.77 -11.10 7.11
N GLY A 70 -6.44 -11.30 7.15
CA GLY A 70 -5.69 -11.97 6.09
C GLY A 70 -5.54 -11.15 4.80
N ARG A 71 -5.88 -9.85 4.85
CA ARG A 71 -5.77 -8.92 3.73
C ARG A 71 -4.40 -8.25 3.73
N TRP A 72 -3.94 -7.85 2.57
CA TRP A 72 -2.68 -7.15 2.36
C TRP A 72 -2.93 -5.86 1.60
N LEU A 73 -2.23 -4.79 1.94
CA LEU A 73 -2.17 -3.59 1.14
C LEU A 73 -0.91 -3.65 0.29
N LEU A 74 -1.07 -3.85 -1.01
CA LEU A 74 0.01 -3.82 -1.99
C LEU A 74 0.26 -2.39 -2.45
N TYR A 75 1.52 -2.06 -2.73
CA TYR A 75 1.90 -0.74 -3.21
C TYR A 75 3.25 -0.77 -3.95
N ALA A 76 3.43 0.20 -4.85
CA ALA A 76 4.66 0.42 -5.58
C ALA A 76 5.58 1.31 -4.75
N ALA A 77 6.79 0.84 -4.48
CA ALA A 77 7.76 1.51 -3.63
C ALA A 77 9.07 1.75 -4.36
N GLN A 78 9.77 2.81 -3.98
CA GLN A 78 11.13 3.05 -4.42
C GLN A 78 12.06 1.98 -3.83
N ARG A 79 12.99 1.50 -4.66
CA ARG A 79 14.10 0.66 -4.23
C ARG A 79 15.41 1.20 -4.82
N CYS A 80 16.40 1.38 -3.97
CA CYS A 80 17.71 1.88 -4.33
C CYS A 80 18.76 0.85 -3.88
N GLY A 81 19.29 0.08 -4.83
CA GLY A 81 20.11 -1.10 -4.54
C GLY A 81 19.29 -2.17 -3.80
N GLU A 82 19.79 -2.59 -2.62
CA GLU A 82 19.15 -3.62 -1.78
C GLU A 82 18.07 -3.07 -0.84
N LYS A 83 17.94 -1.73 -0.72
CA LYS A 83 16.98 -1.10 0.19
C LYS A 83 15.71 -0.71 -0.55
N ALA A 84 14.56 -1.09 -0.02
CA ALA A 84 13.25 -0.68 -0.51
C ALA A 84 12.46 0.02 0.58
N ALA A 85 11.66 1.02 0.21
CA ALA A 85 10.79 1.69 1.16
C ALA A 85 9.68 0.74 1.62
N ARG A 86 9.54 0.55 2.93
CA ARG A 86 8.53 -0.32 3.53
C ARG A 86 7.63 0.44 4.48
N LEU A 87 6.34 0.11 4.45
CA LEU A 87 5.33 0.68 5.32
C LEU A 87 4.92 -0.34 6.39
N ALA A 88 4.58 0.16 7.57
CA ALA A 88 3.94 -0.60 8.62
C ALA A 88 2.62 0.06 9.03
N VAL A 89 1.61 -0.75 9.36
CA VAL A 89 0.37 -0.27 9.96
C VAL A 89 0.59 -0.14 11.46
N THR A 90 0.32 1.05 12.00
CA THR A 90 0.39 1.33 13.44
C THR A 90 -0.93 1.92 13.92
N PRO A 91 -1.43 1.52 15.11
CA PRO A 91 -2.57 2.19 15.70
C PRO A 91 -2.17 3.60 16.16
N GLN A 92 -3.12 4.53 16.09
CA GLN A 92 -3.02 5.87 16.65
C GLN A 92 -4.21 6.12 17.57
N GLN A 93 -4.03 7.03 18.53
CA GLN A 93 -5.12 7.49 19.40
C GLN A 93 -6.34 7.94 18.58
N GLY A 94 -7.53 7.68 19.11
CA GLY A 94 -8.80 7.94 18.42
C GLY A 94 -9.24 6.84 17.45
N GLY A 95 -8.59 5.67 17.48
CA GLY A 95 -8.98 4.51 16.66
C GLY A 95 -8.53 4.58 15.20
N ALA A 96 -7.70 5.56 14.86
CA ALA A 96 -7.12 5.67 13.53
C ALA A 96 -6.01 4.63 13.33
N LEU A 97 -5.88 4.11 12.11
CA LEU A 97 -4.68 3.37 11.71
C LEU A 97 -3.82 4.28 10.83
N VAL A 98 -2.51 4.09 10.90
CA VAL A 98 -1.54 4.93 10.20
C VAL A 98 -0.51 4.06 9.51
N LEU A 99 -0.32 4.30 8.22
CA LEU A 99 0.84 3.81 7.48
C LEU A 99 2.04 4.68 7.86
N ARG A 100 3.08 4.06 8.40
CA ARG A 100 4.37 4.69 8.72
C ARG A 100 5.47 4.02 7.94
N TYR A 101 6.53 4.75 7.61
CA TYR A 101 7.72 4.12 7.05
C TYR A 101 8.40 3.26 8.11
N ALA A 102 8.40 1.95 7.90
CA ALA A 102 9.22 1.01 8.65
C ALA A 102 10.68 1.05 8.16
N GLU A 103 10.84 1.16 6.84
CA GLU A 103 12.13 1.30 6.18
C GLU A 103 12.03 2.38 5.09
N ALA A 104 13.14 3.08 4.86
CA ALA A 104 13.29 3.99 3.73
C ALA A 104 14.35 3.43 2.76
N ALA A 105 14.10 3.61 1.47
CA ALA A 105 15.06 3.26 0.42
C ALA A 105 16.27 4.19 0.43
N ARG A 106 16.06 5.49 0.70
CA ARG A 106 17.13 6.50 0.67
C ARG A 106 17.05 7.50 1.82
N ASN A 107 15.90 8.15 2.01
CA ASN A 107 15.73 9.19 3.01
C ASN A 107 15.42 8.58 4.39
N THR A 108 16.46 8.33 5.18
CA THR A 108 16.32 7.76 6.53
C THR A 108 15.50 8.61 7.49
N GLU A 109 15.32 9.91 7.23
CA GLU A 109 14.44 10.77 8.04
C GLU A 109 12.96 10.38 7.92
N LEU A 110 12.58 9.64 6.88
CA LEU A 110 11.23 9.13 6.73
C LEU A 110 10.89 8.03 7.73
N VAL A 111 11.89 7.29 8.24
CA VAL A 111 11.64 6.15 9.15
C VAL A 111 10.87 6.60 10.39
N GLY A 112 9.76 5.92 10.67
CA GLY A 112 8.81 6.25 11.73
C GLY A 112 7.84 7.39 11.40
N ARG A 113 8.09 8.20 10.35
CA ARG A 113 7.16 9.26 9.94
C ARG A 113 5.87 8.66 9.39
N LYS A 114 4.77 9.39 9.63
CA LYS A 114 3.45 9.08 9.07
C LYS A 114 3.51 9.31 7.55
N ALA A 115 3.17 8.27 6.80
CA ALA A 115 2.92 8.35 5.37
C ALA A 115 1.45 8.74 5.11
N LEU A 116 0.49 7.94 5.59
CA LEU A 116 -0.94 8.12 5.34
C LEU A 116 -1.76 7.66 6.54
N ALA A 117 -2.97 8.19 6.71
CA ALA A 117 -3.95 7.61 7.64
C ALA A 117 -4.90 6.69 6.87
N ILE A 118 -5.32 5.60 7.50
CA ILE A 118 -6.25 4.63 6.93
C ILE A 118 -7.39 4.34 7.90
N ALA A 119 -8.59 4.20 7.35
CA ALA A 119 -9.76 3.67 8.03
C ALA A 119 -10.08 2.30 7.43
N ILE A 120 -10.17 1.26 8.26
CA ILE A 120 -10.54 -0.07 7.80
C ILE A 120 -12.02 -0.31 8.12
N GLY A 121 -12.81 -0.55 7.07
CA GLY A 121 -14.20 -0.93 7.17
C GLY A 121 -14.44 -2.37 6.73
N ARG A 122 -15.72 -2.75 6.70
CA ARG A 122 -16.17 -3.90 5.92
C ARG A 122 -16.17 -3.53 4.44
N PRO A 123 -15.99 -4.48 3.51
CA PRO A 123 -16.24 -4.24 2.09
C PRO A 123 -17.63 -3.61 1.89
N ALA A 124 -17.72 -2.60 1.03
CA ALA A 124 -18.92 -1.81 0.74
C ALA A 124 -19.44 -0.93 1.91
N ALA A 125 -18.69 -0.82 3.01
CA ALA A 125 -19.00 0.05 4.15
C ALA A 125 -17.83 0.97 4.53
N GLU A 126 -16.87 1.18 3.62
CA GLU A 126 -15.70 2.03 3.84
C GLU A 126 -16.07 3.49 4.17
N HIS A 127 -17.17 4.00 3.60
CA HIS A 127 -17.71 5.32 3.95
C HIS A 127 -18.03 5.45 5.45
N LEU A 128 -18.58 4.40 6.07
CA LEU A 128 -18.91 4.41 7.50
C LEU A 128 -17.65 4.41 8.36
N ALA A 129 -16.61 3.66 7.96
CA ALA A 129 -15.33 3.64 8.66
C ALA A 129 -14.65 5.03 8.60
N VAL A 130 -14.65 5.66 7.42
CA VAL A 130 -14.12 7.02 7.27
C VAL A 130 -14.95 8.03 8.03
N TYR A 131 -16.28 7.97 7.97
CA TYR A 131 -17.15 8.86 8.76
C TYR A 131 -16.88 8.71 10.26
N THR A 132 -16.80 7.48 10.76
CA THR A 132 -16.53 7.20 12.18
C THR A 132 -15.19 7.78 12.60
N LEU A 133 -14.13 7.60 11.80
CA LEU A 133 -12.81 8.15 12.10
C LEU A 133 -12.79 9.67 12.00
N ALA A 134 -13.37 10.25 10.95
CA ALA A 134 -13.32 11.69 10.70
C ALA A 134 -14.20 12.49 11.69
N SER A 135 -15.28 11.90 12.17
CA SER A 135 -16.12 12.47 13.23
C SER A 135 -15.59 12.24 14.64
N ALA A 136 -14.60 11.34 14.80
CA ALA A 136 -14.03 11.04 16.11
C ALA A 136 -13.39 12.29 16.72
N GLY A 137 -13.82 12.65 17.92
CA GLY A 137 -13.30 13.82 18.65
C GLY A 137 -13.95 15.16 18.28
N LEU A 138 -14.89 15.19 17.33
CA LEU A 138 -15.68 16.38 17.07
C LEU A 138 -16.86 16.49 18.06
N PRO A 139 -17.16 17.70 18.60
CA PRO A 139 -18.42 17.95 19.29
C PRO A 139 -19.63 17.57 18.44
N GLN A 140 -20.67 16.95 19.04
CA GLN A 140 -21.86 16.49 18.33
C GLN A 140 -22.50 17.54 17.39
N PRO A 141 -22.68 18.82 17.78
CA PRO A 141 -23.22 19.83 16.88
C PRO A 141 -22.37 20.06 15.64
N GLN A 142 -21.04 19.94 15.76
CA GLN A 142 -20.11 20.07 14.64
C GLN A 142 -20.12 18.82 13.77
N ALA A 143 -20.04 17.62 14.38
CA ALA A 143 -20.09 16.35 13.67
C ALA A 143 -21.34 16.20 12.80
N ARG A 144 -22.49 16.71 13.25
CA ARG A 144 -23.76 16.67 12.49
C ARG A 144 -23.79 17.59 11.26
N ARG A 145 -22.91 18.59 11.18
CA ARG A 145 -22.79 19.51 10.03
C ARG A 145 -21.84 18.99 8.96
N CYS A 146 -20.91 18.12 9.36
CA CYS A 146 -19.90 17.54 8.50
C CYS A 146 -20.39 16.24 7.85
N ALA A 147 -20.05 16.04 6.58
CA ALA A 147 -20.37 14.82 5.85
C ALA A 147 -19.28 14.49 4.84
N LEU A 148 -19.19 13.21 4.45
CA LEU A 148 -18.40 12.81 3.29
C LEU A 148 -19.09 13.29 2.02
N ARG A 149 -18.34 13.99 1.17
CA ARG A 149 -18.86 14.67 -0.04
C ARG A 149 -17.87 14.47 -1.18
N THR A 150 -18.39 14.48 -2.40
CA THR A 150 -17.54 14.62 -3.60
C THR A 150 -17.04 16.08 -3.67
N PRO A 151 -15.72 16.31 -3.76
CA PRO A 151 -15.18 17.66 -3.88
C PRO A 151 -15.54 18.26 -5.25
N PRO A 152 -15.51 19.60 -5.40
CA PRO A 152 -15.55 20.22 -6.71
C PRO A 152 -14.37 19.71 -7.56
N SER A 153 -14.60 19.45 -8.85
CA SER A 153 -13.70 18.66 -9.71
C SER A 153 -12.30 19.24 -9.97
N ALA A 154 -12.00 20.47 -9.54
CA ALA A 154 -10.70 21.11 -9.77
C ALA A 154 -9.65 20.59 -8.78
N GLY A 155 -8.60 19.91 -9.29
CA GLY A 155 -7.42 19.50 -8.51
C GLY A 155 -7.55 18.22 -7.69
N TYR A 156 -8.72 17.56 -7.70
CA TYR A 156 -8.95 16.29 -7.01
C TYR A 156 -9.01 15.10 -7.98
N PRO A 157 -8.56 13.89 -7.57
CA PRO A 157 -8.87 12.66 -8.27
C PRO A 157 -10.38 12.44 -8.43
N ARG A 158 -10.79 11.73 -9.49
CA ARG A 158 -12.22 11.47 -9.79
C ARG A 158 -12.94 10.66 -8.69
N ASP A 159 -12.19 9.84 -7.96
CA ASP A 159 -12.65 8.98 -6.88
C ASP A 159 -12.39 9.59 -5.48
N ALA A 160 -12.09 10.89 -5.42
CA ALA A 160 -11.83 11.58 -4.17
C ALA A 160 -13.12 11.93 -3.42
N PHE A 161 -13.02 11.89 -2.10
CA PHE A 161 -14.03 12.37 -1.16
C PHE A 161 -13.38 13.35 -0.18
N VAL A 162 -14.17 14.28 0.33
CA VAL A 162 -13.76 15.19 1.41
C VAL A 162 -14.77 15.11 2.54
N TYR A 163 -14.30 15.17 3.78
CA TYR A 163 -15.17 15.31 4.94
C TYR A 163 -15.33 16.80 5.24
N ASP A 164 -16.49 17.37 4.91
CA ASP A 164 -16.67 18.83 4.87
C ASP A 164 -18.11 19.26 5.19
N LEU A 165 -18.25 20.57 5.43
CA LEU A 165 -19.51 21.29 5.54
C LEU A 165 -20.26 21.30 4.20
N ALA A 166 -21.53 21.72 4.22
CA ALA A 166 -22.28 21.98 3.00
C ALA A 166 -21.60 23.06 2.13
N ALA A 167 -21.81 23.04 0.81
CA ALA A 167 -21.03 23.86 -0.13
C ALA A 167 -21.18 25.39 0.09
N ASP A 168 -22.34 25.86 0.52
CA ASP A 168 -22.60 27.26 0.88
C ASP A 168 -21.89 27.65 2.18
N GLU A 169 -21.79 26.74 3.13
CA GLU A 169 -21.12 26.92 4.41
C GLU A 169 -19.60 26.83 4.27
N SER A 170 -19.11 25.82 3.54
CA SER A 170 -17.69 25.60 3.23
C SER A 170 -17.08 26.80 2.50
N ARG A 171 -17.82 27.47 1.61
CA ARG A 171 -17.38 28.72 0.96
C ARG A 171 -17.23 29.88 1.94
N ARG A 172 -18.10 29.97 2.94
CA ARG A 172 -18.05 31.01 3.99
C ARG A 172 -16.97 30.72 5.03
N SER A 173 -16.73 29.45 5.31
CA SER A 173 -15.76 28.96 6.28
C SER A 173 -14.39 28.63 5.69
N ALA A 174 -14.14 28.92 4.41
CA ALA A 174 -12.86 28.65 3.74
C ALA A 174 -11.66 29.36 4.42
N ALA A 175 -11.92 30.35 5.27
CA ALA A 175 -10.92 31.02 6.10
C ALA A 175 -10.52 30.23 7.37
N LEU A 176 -11.29 29.20 7.75
CA LEU A 176 -10.97 28.32 8.87
C LEU A 176 -10.19 27.11 8.36
N ASP A 177 -9.06 26.82 8.98
CA ASP A 177 -8.34 25.59 8.68
C ASP A 177 -9.08 24.40 9.31
N LEU A 178 -9.54 23.47 8.47
CA LEU A 178 -10.11 22.18 8.87
C LEU A 178 -11.36 22.26 9.78
N PRO A 179 -12.47 22.89 9.35
CA PRO A 179 -13.69 23.03 10.17
C PRO A 179 -14.39 21.69 10.48
N CYS A 180 -14.02 20.61 9.80
CA CYS A 180 -14.49 19.25 10.07
C CYS A 180 -13.40 18.36 10.68
N GLY A 181 -12.44 18.97 11.37
CA GLY A 181 -11.38 18.26 12.09
C GLY A 181 -10.20 17.84 11.21
N PRO A 182 -9.20 17.14 11.77
CA PRO A 182 -7.91 16.86 11.13
C PRO A 182 -8.00 15.94 9.89
N TYR A 183 -9.15 15.32 9.69
CA TYR A 183 -9.48 14.45 8.58
C TYR A 183 -10.46 15.09 7.58
N GLY A 184 -10.75 16.38 7.77
CA GLY A 184 -11.62 17.18 6.93
C GLY A 184 -10.90 17.83 5.75
N ARG A 185 -11.68 18.56 4.94
CA ARG A 185 -11.13 19.41 3.87
C ARG A 185 -10.33 20.56 4.47
N SER A 186 -9.10 20.74 4.02
CA SER A 186 -8.29 21.94 4.28
C SER A 186 -8.61 23.05 3.28
N ALA A 187 -8.16 24.27 3.57
CA ALA A 187 -8.33 25.39 2.64
C ALA A 187 -7.60 25.19 1.29
N TRP A 188 -6.60 24.30 1.26
CA TRP A 188 -5.77 24.01 0.09
C TRP A 188 -6.15 22.66 -0.54
N PRO A 189 -6.26 22.57 -1.88
CA PRO A 189 -6.47 21.29 -2.54
C PRO A 189 -5.26 20.39 -2.29
N GLY A 190 -5.46 19.36 -1.48
CA GLY A 190 -4.36 18.52 -1.01
C GLY A 190 -4.74 17.56 0.12
N SER A 191 -5.90 17.76 0.75
CA SER A 191 -6.50 16.82 1.70
C SER A 191 -7.73 16.14 1.09
N TYR A 192 -7.71 14.81 0.98
CA TYR A 192 -8.87 14.05 0.50
C TYR A 192 -8.78 12.59 0.92
N TRP A 193 -9.93 11.92 0.88
CA TRP A 193 -10.08 10.49 1.06
C TRP A 193 -10.20 9.81 -0.30
N ARG A 194 -9.57 8.65 -0.47
CA ARG A 194 -9.96 7.67 -1.50
C ARG A 194 -10.50 6.43 -0.81
N LEU A 195 -11.53 5.86 -1.40
CA LEU A 195 -12.28 4.73 -0.85
C LEU A 195 -12.17 3.56 -1.82
N PHE A 196 -11.68 2.42 -1.37
CA PHE A 196 -11.55 1.23 -2.21
C PHE A 196 -11.44 -0.03 -1.36
N SER A 197 -12.05 -1.12 -1.84
CA SER A 197 -11.89 -2.48 -1.31
C SER A 197 -12.03 -2.59 0.22
N GLY A 198 -12.97 -1.85 0.81
CA GLY A 198 -13.25 -1.86 2.25
C GLY A 198 -12.27 -1.04 3.10
N ILE A 199 -11.45 -0.18 2.51
CA ILE A 199 -10.63 0.79 3.24
C ILE A 199 -10.86 2.22 2.72
N GLY A 200 -10.63 3.20 3.59
CA GLY A 200 -10.47 4.60 3.21
C GLY A 200 -9.05 5.07 3.53
N VAL A 201 -8.42 5.77 2.59
CA VAL A 201 -7.07 6.31 2.74
C VAL A 201 -7.14 7.84 2.69
N PHE A 202 -6.63 8.50 3.72
CA PHE A 202 -6.54 9.95 3.78
C PHE A 202 -5.19 10.43 3.25
N TYR A 203 -5.25 11.14 2.14
CA TYR A 203 -4.14 11.82 1.52
C TYR A 203 -4.07 13.24 2.09
N LEU A 204 -2.89 13.63 2.54
CA LEU A 204 -2.58 14.99 2.91
C LEU A 204 -1.27 15.36 2.24
N SER A 205 -1.30 16.32 1.31
CA SER A 205 -0.11 16.85 0.67
C SER A 205 0.76 17.55 1.71
N ALA A 206 1.83 16.89 2.16
CA ALA A 206 2.73 17.40 3.18
C ALA A 206 4.02 18.03 2.61
N GLY A 207 4.10 18.28 1.30
CA GLY A 207 5.32 18.80 0.65
C GLY A 207 6.49 17.80 0.57
N ASP A 208 6.47 16.73 1.36
CA ASP A 208 7.42 15.62 1.25
C ASP A 208 7.21 14.82 -0.05
N ARG A 209 8.29 14.45 -0.73
CA ARG A 209 8.26 13.45 -1.81
C ARG A 209 8.22 12.06 -1.19
N PRO A 210 7.11 11.31 -1.28
CA PRO A 210 7.05 9.97 -0.70
C PRO A 210 7.98 9.01 -1.45
N GLU A 211 8.52 8.01 -0.76
CA GLU A 211 9.29 6.93 -1.39
C GLU A 211 8.42 5.75 -1.84
N PHE A 212 7.12 5.99 -2.00
CA PHE A 212 6.17 5.05 -2.59
C PHE A 212 5.15 5.82 -3.41
N ASP A 213 4.53 5.15 -4.39
CA ASP A 213 3.43 5.72 -5.17
C ASP A 213 2.13 5.66 -4.35
N PRO A 214 1.60 6.80 -3.85
CA PRO A 214 0.39 6.79 -3.06
C PRO A 214 -0.85 6.41 -3.88
N ALA A 215 -0.80 6.54 -5.21
CA ALA A 215 -1.90 6.14 -6.08
C ALA A 215 -1.99 4.62 -6.28
N SER A 216 -0.88 3.90 -6.05
CA SER A 216 -0.74 2.46 -6.29
C SER A 216 -1.40 1.55 -5.25
N LEU A 217 -1.83 2.12 -4.12
CA LEU A 217 -2.39 1.35 -3.01
C LEU A 217 -3.56 0.45 -3.46
N THR A 218 -3.42 -0.85 -3.25
CA THR A 218 -4.40 -1.85 -3.67
C THR A 218 -4.57 -2.90 -2.58
N VAL A 219 -5.82 -3.20 -2.19
CA VAL A 219 -6.09 -4.29 -1.24
C VAL A 219 -6.09 -5.61 -1.99
N TYR A 220 -5.30 -6.56 -1.50
CA TYR A 220 -5.24 -7.95 -1.96
C TYR A 220 -5.76 -8.88 -0.87
N THR A 221 -6.57 -9.86 -1.27
CA THR A 221 -7.00 -10.97 -0.42
C THR A 221 -6.56 -12.25 -1.12
N PRO A 222 -5.66 -13.06 -0.53
CA PRO A 222 -5.35 -14.37 -1.07
C PRO A 222 -6.62 -15.20 -1.23
N GLN A 223 -6.81 -15.84 -2.39
CA GLN A 223 -7.86 -16.84 -2.53
C GLN A 223 -7.39 -18.08 -1.76
N THR A 224 -8.14 -18.44 -0.72
CA THR A 224 -8.00 -19.72 -0.01
C THR A 224 -8.71 -20.82 -0.74
#